data_AF-A0A316C0N8-F1
#
_entry.id   AF-A0A316C0N8-F1
#
_cell.length_a   1.000
_cell.length_b   1.000
_cell.length_c   1.000
_cell.angle_alpha   90.00
_cell.angle_beta   90.00
_cell.angle_gamma   90.00
#
_symmetry.space_group_name_H-M   'P 1'
#
loop_
_entity.id
_entity.type
_entity.pdbx_description
1 polymer ?
#
loop_
_entity_poly.entity_id
_entity_poly.type
_entity_poly.pdbx_seq_one_letter_code
_entity_poly.pdbx_strand_id
1 'polypeptide(L)'
;MNILRRNLLLGASSVAAGALLPSLPLPIPAAAETPSLLAYVVGTPGEYDWQTFFARSAEEAFAEWVADQGYDEEYDPTFDPDFVTRVPIWDGRNPNSICPADWFEANLGHCCERCGCETHPDCGGQVVEGEVVCEECLTLADRVEINPNDVVEDLGNRIACDGADKVRVRLEHRKEWEDLPPELWDRAIAFAAEEII
;
A
#
# COMPACT_ATOMS: atom_id res chain seq x y z
N MET A 1 73.14 -19.17 28.73
CA MET A 1 72.62 -17.83 28.36
C MET A 1 71.79 -17.34 29.53
N ASN A 2 72.23 -16.24 30.17
CA ASN A 2 71.91 -15.88 31.55
C ASN A 2 70.60 -15.09 31.72
N ILE A 3 69.82 -15.50 32.74
CA ILE A 3 69.25 -14.70 33.84
C ILE A 3 68.16 -13.65 33.51
N LEU A 4 66.91 -14.11 33.69
CA LEU A 4 65.82 -13.52 34.48
C LEU A 4 66.05 -12.10 35.07
N ARG A 5 65.21 -11.13 34.69
CA ARG A 5 64.92 -9.93 35.51
C ARG A 5 63.42 -9.76 35.70
N ARG A 6 62.98 -10.14 36.91
CA ARG A 6 61.74 -9.70 37.56
C ARG A 6 61.89 -8.23 37.94
N ASN A 7 60.84 -7.43 37.74
CA ASN A 7 60.56 -6.26 38.55
C ASN A 7 59.06 -6.26 38.89
N LEU A 8 58.81 -6.15 40.19
CA LEU A 8 57.52 -6.34 40.86
C LEU A 8 57.18 -5.06 41.64
N LEU A 9 55.89 -4.72 41.66
CA LEU A 9 55.12 -3.91 42.62
C LEU A 9 55.40 -2.41 42.74
N LEU A 10 54.33 -1.62 42.65
CA LEU A 10 53.61 -1.09 43.82
C LEU A 10 52.40 -0.27 43.33
N GLY A 11 51.20 -0.83 43.42
CA GLY A 11 49.94 -0.10 43.20
C GLY A 11 49.23 0.09 44.53
N ALA A 12 49.10 1.34 44.96
CA ALA A 12 48.55 1.74 46.25
C ALA A 12 47.05 1.38 46.38
N SER A 13 46.68 0.79 47.52
CA SER A 13 45.30 0.58 47.91
C SER A 13 44.73 1.88 48.53
N SER A 14 43.83 2.55 47.84
CA SER A 14 43.01 3.63 48.40
C SER A 14 41.77 3.04 49.08
N VAL A 15 41.68 3.21 50.40
CA VAL A 15 40.46 2.96 51.16
C VAL A 15 39.51 4.13 50.92
N ALA A 16 38.47 3.92 50.13
CA ALA A 16 37.38 4.88 49.99
C ALA A 16 36.44 4.74 51.20
N ALA A 17 36.42 5.76 52.06
CA ALA A 17 35.39 5.91 53.07
C ALA A 17 34.04 6.19 52.38
N GLY A 18 33.12 5.23 52.45
CA GLY A 18 31.76 5.39 51.93
C GLY A 18 30.98 6.38 52.79
N ALA A 19 30.76 7.58 52.28
CA ALA A 19 29.71 8.45 52.77
C ALA A 19 28.37 7.91 52.23
N LEU A 20 27.50 7.43 53.14
CA LEU A 20 26.11 7.10 52.83
C LEU A 20 25.36 8.41 52.54
N LEU A 21 25.37 8.84 51.27
CA LEU A 21 24.45 9.85 50.80
C LEU A 21 23.07 9.22 50.58
N PRO A 22 21.97 9.91 50.95
CA PRO A 22 20.63 9.44 50.63
C PRO A 22 20.48 9.33 49.12
N SER A 23 20.09 8.15 48.65
CA SER A 23 19.83 7.89 47.24
C SER A 23 18.59 8.68 46.81
N LEU A 24 18.79 9.85 46.21
CA LEU A 24 17.72 10.56 45.53
C LEU A 24 17.40 9.79 44.24
N PRO A 25 16.13 9.53 43.91
CA PRO A 25 15.77 8.94 42.63
C PRO A 25 16.22 9.88 41.52
N LEU A 26 17.15 9.40 40.68
CA LEU A 26 17.51 10.09 39.44
C LEU A 26 16.26 10.13 38.56
N PRO A 27 15.90 11.30 38.00
CA PRO A 27 14.83 11.36 37.02
C PRO A 27 15.21 10.44 35.85
N ILE A 28 14.37 9.44 35.58
CA ILE A 28 14.49 8.62 34.38
C ILE A 28 14.32 9.62 33.21
N PRO A 29 15.31 9.76 32.31
CA PRO A 29 15.11 10.59 31.13
C PRO A 29 13.90 10.02 30.40
N ALA A 30 12.89 10.85 30.18
CA ALA A 30 11.77 10.49 29.32
C ALA A 30 12.38 10.02 28.00
N ALA A 31 12.03 8.80 27.56
CA ALA A 31 12.44 8.30 26.26
C ALA A 31 12.00 9.36 25.23
N ALA A 32 12.96 9.93 24.51
CA ALA A 32 12.65 10.80 23.41
C ALA A 32 11.83 9.95 22.42
N GLU A 33 10.59 10.33 22.17
CA GLU A 33 9.81 9.72 21.10
C GLU A 33 10.57 9.95 19.81
N THR A 34 11.06 8.88 19.19
CA THR A 34 11.62 8.96 17.85
C THR A 34 10.53 9.55 16.96
N PRO A 35 10.75 10.70 16.29
CA PRO A 35 9.73 11.26 15.44
C PRO A 35 9.35 10.20 14.40
N SER A 36 8.07 9.83 14.38
CA SER A 36 7.57 8.87 13.40
C SER A 36 7.78 9.46 12.01
N LEU A 37 8.54 8.75 11.17
CA LEU A 37 8.66 9.12 9.77
C LEU A 37 7.27 9.12 9.13
N LEU A 38 7.03 10.12 8.30
CA LEU A 38 5.79 10.31 7.57
C LEU A 38 5.89 9.59 6.22
N ALA A 39 4.82 8.92 5.80
CA ALA A 39 4.79 8.22 4.52
C ALA A 39 4.41 9.16 3.36
N TYR A 40 5.22 9.12 2.30
CA TYR A 40 5.01 9.85 1.06
C TYR A 40 5.08 8.87 -0.12
N VAL A 41 4.32 9.16 -1.17
CA VAL A 41 4.52 8.57 -2.49
C VAL A 41 5.09 9.64 -3.38
N VAL A 42 6.18 9.32 -4.07
CA VAL A 42 6.85 10.22 -5.01
C VAL A 42 6.89 9.56 -6.39
N GLY A 43 6.57 10.31 -7.42
CA GLY A 43 6.60 9.85 -8.81
C GLY A 43 6.30 10.98 -9.78
N THR A 44 6.48 10.71 -11.07
CA THR A 44 6.24 11.69 -12.13
C THR A 44 4.73 11.87 -12.32
N PRO A 45 4.20 13.11 -12.30
CA PRO A 45 2.77 13.34 -12.49
C PRO A 45 2.24 12.75 -13.80
N GLY A 46 1.24 11.87 -13.69
CA GLY A 46 0.62 11.20 -14.83
C GLY A 46 1.33 9.93 -15.30
N GLU A 47 2.46 9.58 -14.69
CA GLU A 47 3.16 8.32 -14.93
C GLU A 47 2.82 7.30 -13.82
N TYR A 48 3.20 6.04 -14.02
CA TYR A 48 2.99 4.95 -13.06
C TYR A 48 4.30 4.50 -12.38
N ASP A 49 5.22 5.44 -12.18
CA ASP A 49 6.56 5.23 -11.61
C ASP A 49 6.64 5.52 -10.09
N TRP A 50 5.50 5.44 -9.41
CA TRP A 50 5.35 5.74 -7.99
C TRP A 50 6.28 4.91 -7.10
N GLN A 51 6.90 5.57 -6.13
CA GLN A 51 7.73 4.94 -5.10
C GLN A 51 7.34 5.46 -3.72
N THR A 52 7.42 4.60 -2.70
CA THR A 52 7.09 4.96 -1.32
C THR A 52 8.33 5.36 -0.53
N PHE A 53 8.28 6.53 0.11
CA PHE A 53 9.34 7.05 0.97
C PHE A 53 8.81 7.36 2.37
N PHE A 54 9.66 7.19 3.37
CA PHE A 54 9.36 7.52 4.77
C PHE A 54 10.33 8.60 5.23
N ALA A 55 9.85 9.84 5.30
CA ALA A 55 10.67 11.03 5.51
C ALA A 55 10.04 11.97 6.55
N ARG A 56 10.75 13.03 6.97
CA ARG A 56 10.23 14.01 7.92
C ARG A 56 9.45 15.13 7.22
N SER A 57 9.67 15.31 5.92
CA SER A 57 8.96 16.29 5.09
C SER A 57 8.83 15.80 3.64
N ALA A 58 8.00 16.49 2.86
CA ALA A 58 7.81 16.21 1.43
C ALA A 58 9.09 16.47 0.63
N GLU A 59 9.84 17.51 1.00
CA GLU A 59 11.12 17.87 0.37
C GLU A 59 12.20 16.81 0.61
N GLU A 60 12.25 16.21 1.81
CA GLU A 60 13.16 15.11 2.11
C GLU A 60 12.79 13.85 1.30
N ALA A 61 11.50 13.51 1.22
CA ALA A 61 11.03 12.40 0.38
C ALA A 61 11.37 12.60 -1.11
N PHE A 62 11.15 13.81 -1.64
CA PHE A 62 11.50 14.15 -3.01
C PHE A 62 13.01 14.07 -3.27
N ALA A 63 13.82 14.60 -2.36
CA ALA A 63 15.27 14.53 -2.49
C ALA A 63 15.80 13.09 -2.48
N GLU A 64 15.19 12.20 -1.68
CA GLU A 64 15.51 10.76 -1.71
C GLU A 64 15.13 10.12 -3.05
N TRP A 65 13.95 10.44 -3.58
CA TRP A 65 13.51 9.95 -4.90
C TRP A 65 14.45 10.39 -6.02
N VAL A 66 14.80 11.67 -6.08
CA VAL A 66 15.77 12.23 -7.04
C VAL A 66 17.10 11.50 -6.97
N ALA A 67 17.60 11.26 -5.77
CA ALA A 67 18.86 10.54 -5.57
C ALA A 67 18.80 9.09 -6.07
N ASP A 68 17.65 8.41 -5.92
CA ASP A 68 17.44 7.04 -6.42
C ASP A 68 17.33 6.97 -7.95
N GLN A 69 16.72 7.97 -8.59
CA GLN A 69 16.65 8.06 -10.06
C GLN A 69 18.03 8.24 -10.71
N GLY A 70 19.03 8.71 -9.96
CA GLY A 70 20.38 8.93 -10.47
C GLY A 70 20.46 10.07 -11.49
N TYR A 71 19.60 11.08 -11.37
CA TYR A 71 19.71 12.30 -12.14
C TYR A 71 21.11 12.92 -11.96
N ASP A 72 21.70 13.40 -13.04
CA ASP A 72 22.96 14.14 -12.96
C ASP A 72 22.72 15.58 -12.44
N GLU A 73 23.78 16.28 -12.03
CA GLU A 73 23.69 17.66 -11.52
C GLU A 73 23.11 18.66 -12.54
N GLU A 74 23.01 18.31 -13.83
CA GLU A 74 22.48 19.16 -14.89
C GLU A 74 20.96 18.97 -15.08
N TYR A 75 20.43 17.79 -14.74
CA TYR A 75 19.03 17.41 -14.88
C TYR A 75 18.31 17.13 -13.54
N ASP A 76 18.89 17.56 -12.42
CA ASP A 76 18.28 17.45 -11.10
C ASP A 76 16.96 18.26 -11.03
N PRO A 77 15.79 17.60 -10.95
CA PRO A 77 14.54 18.31 -10.89
C PRO A 77 14.45 19.09 -9.57
N THR A 78 14.03 20.36 -9.66
CA THR A 78 13.72 21.12 -8.45
C THR A 78 12.48 20.56 -7.77
N PHE A 79 12.43 20.61 -6.43
CA PHE A 79 11.26 20.19 -5.66
C PHE A 79 9.96 20.76 -6.26
N ASP A 80 9.07 19.86 -6.62
CA ASP A 80 7.73 20.16 -7.11
C ASP A 80 6.72 19.35 -6.28
N PRO A 81 5.80 20.00 -5.55
CA PRO A 81 4.81 19.30 -4.73
C PRO A 81 3.88 18.39 -5.55
N ASP A 82 3.72 18.61 -6.86
CA ASP A 82 2.87 17.76 -7.71
C ASP A 82 3.45 16.34 -7.85
N PHE A 83 4.76 16.16 -7.62
CA PHE A 83 5.43 14.87 -7.63
C PHE A 83 5.24 14.11 -6.31
N VAL A 84 4.75 14.76 -5.25
CA VAL A 84 4.75 14.19 -3.89
C VAL A 84 3.35 14.15 -3.30
N THR A 85 2.85 12.94 -3.08
CA THR A 85 1.57 12.69 -2.40
C THR A 85 1.80 12.23 -0.97
N ARG A 86 1.19 12.91 0.00
CA ARG A 86 1.21 12.48 1.41
C ARG A 86 0.20 11.37 1.66
N VAL A 87 0.62 10.28 2.32
CA VAL A 87 -0.26 9.13 2.62
C VAL A 87 -0.33 8.83 4.13
N PRO A 88 -1.13 9.57 4.93
CA PRO A 88 -1.13 9.49 6.39
C PRO A 88 -1.44 8.09 6.95
N ILE A 89 -2.25 7.31 6.24
CA ILE A 89 -2.63 5.96 6.67
C ILE A 89 -1.46 4.98 6.75
N TRP A 90 -0.30 5.32 6.17
CA TRP A 90 0.89 4.47 6.19
C TRP A 90 1.94 4.90 7.20
N ASP A 91 1.74 5.96 7.98
CA ASP A 91 2.71 6.39 8.98
C ASP A 91 3.05 5.27 9.97
N GLY A 92 4.34 5.06 10.20
CA GLY A 92 4.82 4.01 11.10
C GLY A 92 4.66 2.56 10.57
N ARG A 93 4.12 2.36 9.36
CA ARG A 93 4.17 1.04 8.69
C ARG A 93 5.61 0.68 8.34
N ASN A 94 5.86 -0.62 8.18
CA ASN A 94 7.12 -1.10 7.61
C ASN A 94 7.13 -0.75 6.10
N PRO A 95 8.14 -0.04 5.57
CA PRO A 95 8.20 0.31 4.16
C PRO A 95 8.11 -0.91 3.23
N ASN A 96 8.72 -2.03 3.63
CA ASN A 96 8.69 -3.28 2.85
C ASN A 96 7.34 -4.02 2.92
N SER A 97 6.36 -3.48 3.64
CA SER A 97 4.99 -4.01 3.73
C SER A 97 3.98 -3.23 2.91
N ILE A 98 4.42 -2.18 2.20
CA ILE A 98 3.58 -1.44 1.26
C ILE A 98 3.66 -2.16 -0.10
N CYS A 99 2.50 -2.57 -0.62
CA CYS A 99 2.40 -3.28 -1.90
C CYS A 99 1.52 -2.52 -2.92
N PRO A 100 1.46 -2.96 -4.19
CA PRO A 100 0.60 -2.34 -5.20
C PRO A 100 -0.86 -2.16 -4.80
N ALA A 101 -1.45 -3.13 -4.07
CA ALA A 101 -2.81 -3.00 -3.56
C ALA A 101 -2.97 -1.84 -2.58
N ASP A 102 -1.98 -1.61 -1.68
CA ASP A 102 -2.01 -0.45 -0.79
C ASP A 102 -2.03 0.86 -1.60
N TRP A 103 -1.18 0.96 -2.64
CA TRP A 103 -1.15 2.13 -3.51
C TRP A 103 -2.51 2.35 -4.18
N PHE A 104 -3.10 1.29 -4.70
CA PHE A 104 -4.42 1.32 -5.34
C PHE A 104 -5.52 1.79 -4.38
N GLU A 105 -5.54 1.28 -3.14
CA GLU A 105 -6.48 1.69 -2.09
C GLU A 105 -6.27 3.14 -1.63
N ALA A 106 -5.05 3.67 -1.73
CA ALA A 106 -4.74 5.07 -1.51
C ALA A 106 -5.13 5.99 -2.68
N ASN A 107 -5.89 5.47 -3.64
CA ASN A 107 -6.31 6.17 -4.86
C ASN A 107 -5.12 6.61 -5.73
N LEU A 108 -4.12 5.73 -5.83
CA LEU A 108 -3.02 5.83 -6.78
C LEU A 108 -3.19 4.77 -7.87
N GLY A 109 -2.68 5.04 -9.06
CA GLY A 109 -2.70 4.07 -10.17
C GLY A 109 -1.63 2.99 -10.00
N HIS A 110 -1.83 1.85 -10.67
CA HIS A 110 -0.80 0.81 -10.82
C HIS A 110 -1.02 0.03 -12.13
N CYS A 111 -0.07 -0.83 -12.51
CA CYS A 111 -0.29 -1.80 -13.57
C CYS A 111 -1.11 -2.99 -13.07
N CYS A 112 -2.10 -3.42 -13.84
CA CYS A 112 -2.85 -4.65 -13.60
C CYS A 112 -1.89 -5.85 -13.52
N GLU A 113 -1.98 -6.64 -12.45
CA GLU A 113 -1.08 -7.77 -12.22
C GLU A 113 -1.40 -8.97 -13.11
N ARG A 114 -2.58 -8.98 -13.76
CA ARG A 114 -3.00 -10.04 -14.70
C ARG A 114 -2.59 -9.78 -16.15
N CYS A 115 -2.59 -8.53 -16.62
CA CYS A 115 -2.29 -8.19 -18.01
C CYS A 115 -1.15 -7.18 -18.21
N GLY A 116 -0.69 -6.52 -17.15
CA GLY A 116 0.35 -5.49 -17.20
C GLY A 116 -0.11 -4.13 -17.70
N CYS A 117 -1.37 -3.96 -18.11
CA CYS A 117 -1.91 -2.67 -18.53
C CYS A 117 -2.12 -1.75 -17.33
N GLU A 118 -1.83 -0.46 -17.50
CA GLU A 118 -2.09 0.59 -16.53
C GLU A 118 -3.58 0.64 -16.13
N THR A 119 -3.84 0.84 -14.85
CA THR A 119 -5.19 0.94 -14.31
C THR A 119 -5.23 1.82 -13.07
N HIS A 120 -6.38 2.44 -12.85
CA HIS A 120 -6.62 3.35 -11.75
C HIS A 120 -8.03 3.09 -11.19
N PRO A 121 -8.29 3.34 -9.89
CA PRO A 121 -9.61 3.09 -9.30
C PRO A 121 -10.78 3.79 -10.03
N ASP A 122 -10.54 4.97 -10.59
CA ASP A 122 -11.55 5.75 -11.33
C ASP A 122 -11.93 5.14 -12.69
N CYS A 123 -11.09 4.25 -13.23
CA CYS A 123 -11.31 3.53 -14.48
C CYS A 123 -11.87 2.12 -14.23
N GLY A 124 -12.41 1.86 -13.03
CA GLY A 124 -13.05 0.58 -12.70
C GLY A 124 -12.09 -0.55 -12.31
N GLY A 125 -10.79 -0.28 -12.19
CA GLY A 125 -9.85 -1.24 -11.60
C GLY A 125 -10.17 -1.49 -10.13
N GLN A 126 -9.81 -2.68 -9.62
CA GLN A 126 -10.13 -3.12 -8.25
C GLN A 126 -8.96 -3.90 -7.65
N VAL A 127 -8.93 -4.00 -6.33
CA VAL A 127 -8.07 -4.96 -5.62
C VAL A 127 -8.85 -6.26 -5.41
N VAL A 128 -8.30 -7.38 -5.86
CA VAL A 128 -8.88 -8.74 -5.73
C VAL A 128 -7.86 -9.62 -5.03
N GLU A 129 -8.20 -10.13 -3.84
CA GLU A 129 -7.29 -10.99 -3.04
C GLU A 129 -5.88 -10.39 -2.82
N GLY A 130 -5.75 -9.05 -2.86
CA GLY A 130 -4.48 -8.33 -2.75
C GLY A 130 -3.75 -8.06 -4.07
N GLU A 131 -4.33 -8.44 -5.21
CA GLU A 131 -3.83 -8.12 -6.55
C GLU A 131 -4.57 -6.91 -7.13
N VAL A 132 -3.87 -6.02 -7.83
CA VAL A 132 -4.50 -4.95 -8.63
C VAL A 132 -4.96 -5.52 -9.97
N VAL A 133 -6.26 -5.43 -10.25
CA VAL A 133 -6.89 -6.00 -11.46
C VAL A 133 -7.67 -4.91 -12.20
N CYS A 134 -7.36 -4.71 -13.49
CA CYS A 134 -8.10 -3.75 -14.32
C CYS A 134 -9.53 -4.23 -14.63
N GLU A 135 -10.42 -3.30 -15.00
CA GLU A 135 -11.81 -3.60 -15.35
C GLU A 135 -11.96 -4.72 -16.40
N GLU A 136 -11.07 -4.75 -17.41
CA GLU A 136 -11.11 -5.77 -18.46
C GLU A 136 -10.72 -7.17 -17.97
N CYS A 137 -9.89 -7.25 -16.92
CA CYS A 137 -9.43 -8.52 -16.34
C CYS A 137 -10.29 -9.00 -15.17
N LEU A 138 -11.27 -8.20 -14.72
CA LEU A 138 -12.22 -8.62 -13.71
C LEU A 138 -13.16 -9.69 -14.28
N THR A 139 -13.17 -10.84 -13.61
CA THR A 139 -14.10 -11.93 -13.86
C THR A 139 -15.42 -11.68 -13.14
N LEU A 140 -16.46 -12.42 -13.52
CA LEU A 140 -17.71 -12.39 -12.76
C LEU A 140 -17.51 -12.84 -11.31
N ALA A 141 -16.67 -13.85 -11.07
CA ALA A 141 -16.35 -14.33 -9.74
C ALA A 141 -15.73 -13.21 -8.87
N ASP A 142 -14.75 -12.48 -9.40
CA ASP A 142 -14.12 -11.35 -8.69
C ASP A 142 -15.19 -10.30 -8.32
N ARG A 143 -16.07 -9.97 -9.27
CA ARG A 143 -17.13 -8.97 -9.05
C ARG A 143 -18.16 -9.41 -8.02
N VAL A 144 -18.50 -10.71 -8.01
CA VAL A 144 -19.40 -11.31 -7.01
C VAL A 144 -18.81 -11.20 -5.60
N GLU A 145 -17.50 -11.38 -5.47
CA GLU A 145 -16.79 -11.26 -4.19
C GLU A 145 -16.71 -9.79 -3.72
N ILE A 146 -16.37 -8.87 -4.63
CA ILE A 146 -16.21 -7.45 -4.31
C ILE A 146 -17.55 -6.80 -3.96
N ASN A 147 -18.54 -6.87 -4.86
CA ASN A 147 -19.83 -6.25 -4.68
C ASN A 147 -20.94 -7.02 -5.42
N PRO A 148 -21.58 -7.99 -4.77
CA PRO A 148 -22.63 -8.78 -5.39
C PRO A 148 -23.89 -7.98 -5.75
N ASN A 149 -24.09 -6.79 -5.15
CA ASN A 149 -25.23 -5.94 -5.49
C ASN A 149 -25.03 -5.25 -6.83
N ASP A 150 -23.83 -4.74 -7.11
CA ASP A 150 -23.51 -4.16 -8.43
C ASP A 150 -23.65 -5.20 -9.53
N VAL A 151 -23.29 -6.47 -9.25
CA VAL A 151 -23.54 -7.59 -10.18
C VAL A 151 -25.02 -7.79 -10.44
N VAL A 152 -25.87 -7.73 -9.40
CA VAL A 152 -27.32 -7.87 -9.53
C VAL A 152 -27.91 -6.74 -10.37
N GLU A 153 -27.51 -5.49 -10.13
CA GLU A 153 -27.99 -4.33 -10.88
C GLU A 153 -27.55 -4.40 -12.35
N ASP A 154 -26.27 -4.69 -12.61
CA ASP A 154 -25.74 -4.85 -13.97
C ASP A 154 -26.44 -5.96 -14.76
N LEU A 155 -26.62 -7.13 -14.11
CA LEU A 155 -27.33 -8.24 -14.73
C LEU A 155 -28.81 -7.89 -14.94
N GLY A 156 -29.45 -7.26 -13.96
CA GLY A 156 -30.84 -6.84 -14.04
C GLY A 156 -31.09 -5.85 -15.18
N ASN A 157 -30.24 -4.84 -15.31
CA ASN A 157 -30.27 -3.89 -16.43
C ASN A 157 -30.11 -4.60 -17.78
N ARG A 158 -29.16 -5.53 -17.90
CA ARG A 158 -28.97 -6.32 -19.13
C ARG A 158 -30.16 -7.22 -19.43
N ILE A 159 -30.75 -7.85 -18.41
CA ILE A 159 -31.94 -8.69 -18.55
C ILE A 159 -33.12 -7.85 -19.04
N ALA A 160 -33.32 -6.64 -18.50
CA ALA A 160 -34.37 -5.72 -18.93
C ALA A 160 -34.21 -5.31 -20.40
N CYS A 161 -32.97 -5.07 -20.86
CA CYS A 161 -32.70 -4.69 -22.25
C CYS A 161 -32.77 -5.87 -23.24
N ASP A 162 -32.13 -7.00 -22.92
CA ASP A 162 -31.86 -8.06 -23.88
C ASP A 162 -32.76 -9.30 -23.72
N GLY A 163 -33.35 -9.46 -22.53
CA GLY A 163 -34.08 -10.64 -22.08
C GLY A 163 -33.18 -11.67 -21.37
N ALA A 164 -33.73 -12.33 -20.35
CA ALA A 164 -33.03 -13.29 -19.50
C ALA A 164 -32.30 -14.41 -20.27
N ASP A 165 -32.96 -14.99 -21.27
CA ASP A 165 -32.38 -16.08 -22.07
C ASP A 165 -31.10 -15.67 -22.80
N LYS A 166 -31.06 -14.44 -23.35
CA LYS A 166 -29.88 -13.95 -24.06
C LYS A 166 -28.73 -13.68 -23.10
N VAL A 167 -29.01 -13.08 -21.95
CA VAL A 167 -28.01 -12.82 -20.92
C VAL A 167 -27.41 -14.14 -20.42
N ARG A 168 -28.24 -15.15 -20.17
CA ARG A 168 -27.78 -16.49 -19.80
C ARG A 168 -26.86 -17.11 -20.85
N VAL A 169 -27.26 -17.13 -22.13
CA VAL A 169 -26.43 -17.68 -23.21
C VAL A 169 -25.08 -16.95 -23.31
N ARG A 170 -25.06 -15.63 -23.07
CA ARG A 170 -23.82 -14.84 -23.03
C ARG A 170 -22.91 -15.27 -21.88
N LEU A 171 -23.46 -15.46 -20.68
CA LEU A 171 -22.70 -15.94 -19.51
C LEU A 171 -22.15 -17.35 -19.73
N GLU A 172 -22.94 -18.26 -20.31
CA GLU A 172 -22.50 -19.61 -20.67
C GLU A 172 -21.35 -19.58 -21.69
N HIS A 173 -21.44 -18.72 -22.73
CA HIS A 173 -20.37 -18.56 -23.72
C HIS A 173 -19.07 -18.02 -23.11
N ARG A 174 -19.16 -17.11 -22.14
CA ARG A 174 -18.00 -16.59 -21.41
C ARG A 174 -17.48 -17.54 -20.33
N LYS A 175 -18.17 -18.66 -20.09
CA LYS A 175 -17.91 -19.61 -18.99
C LYS A 175 -18.07 -19.00 -17.60
N GLU A 176 -18.88 -17.94 -17.48
CA GLU A 176 -19.14 -17.24 -16.22
C GLU A 176 -20.45 -17.73 -15.56
N TRP A 177 -21.29 -18.46 -16.29
CA TRP A 177 -22.57 -18.94 -15.77
C TRP A 177 -22.43 -19.84 -14.54
N GLU A 178 -21.39 -20.67 -14.51
CA GLU A 178 -21.13 -21.58 -13.40
C GLU A 178 -20.59 -20.86 -12.16
N ASP A 179 -20.00 -19.67 -12.34
CA ASP A 179 -19.45 -18.85 -11.27
C ASP A 179 -20.50 -17.92 -10.63
N LEU A 180 -21.68 -17.78 -11.25
CA LEU A 180 -22.76 -16.94 -10.75
C LEU A 180 -23.59 -17.69 -9.70
N PRO A 181 -23.63 -17.23 -8.44
CA PRO A 181 -24.51 -17.82 -7.45
C PRO A 181 -25.98 -17.71 -7.89
N PRO A 182 -26.78 -18.79 -7.83
CA PRO A 182 -28.17 -18.79 -8.29
C PRO A 182 -29.03 -17.69 -7.67
N GLU A 183 -28.80 -17.37 -6.40
CA GLU A 183 -29.51 -16.31 -5.69
C GLU A 183 -29.27 -14.91 -6.29
N LEU A 184 -28.10 -14.65 -6.89
CA LEU A 184 -27.83 -13.37 -7.54
C LEU A 184 -28.55 -13.29 -8.88
N TRP A 185 -28.64 -14.40 -9.61
CA TRP A 185 -29.45 -14.47 -10.82
C TRP A 185 -30.93 -14.21 -10.52
N ASP A 186 -31.49 -14.86 -9.50
CA ASP A 186 -32.90 -14.67 -9.11
C ASP A 186 -33.18 -13.22 -8.71
N ARG A 187 -32.26 -12.58 -7.99
CA ARG A 187 -32.35 -11.15 -7.64
C ARG A 187 -32.27 -10.24 -8.85
N ALA A 188 -31.39 -10.54 -9.82
CA ALA A 188 -31.28 -9.77 -11.06
C ALA A 188 -32.56 -9.87 -11.91
N ILE A 189 -33.20 -11.04 -11.95
CA ILE A 189 -34.51 -11.24 -12.60
C ILE A 189 -35.59 -10.38 -11.92
N ALA A 190 -35.61 -10.36 -10.58
CA ALA A 190 -36.56 -9.54 -9.83
C ALA A 190 -36.34 -8.04 -10.09
N PHE A 191 -35.09 -7.58 -10.05
CA PHE A 191 -34.71 -6.20 -10.41
C PHE A 191 -35.19 -5.82 -11.81
N ALA A 192 -34.93 -6.67 -12.81
CA ALA A 192 -35.33 -6.40 -14.19
C ALA A 192 -36.86 -6.32 -14.38
N ALA A 193 -37.63 -7.02 -13.56
CA ALA A 193 -39.09 -6.98 -13.62
C ALA A 193 -39.68 -5.66 -13.08
N GLU A 194 -38.96 -4.97 -12.19
CA GLU A 194 -39.36 -3.68 -11.63
C GLU A 194 -39.12 -2.52 -12.62
N GLU A 195 -38.10 -2.61 -13.46
CA GLU A 195 -37.71 -1.59 -14.46
C GLU A 195 -38.60 -1.58 -15.74
N ILE A 196 -39.47 -2.59 -15.93
CA ILE A 196 -40.33 -2.70 -17.11
C ILE A 196 -41.68 -1.95 -16.93
N ILE A 197 -41.86 -1.21 -15.84
CA ILE A 197 -43.10 -0.45 -15.52
C ILE A 197 -43.07 0.98 -16.07
#